data_AF-A0A1H9K884-F1
#
_entry.id   AF-A0A1H9K884-F1
#
_cell.length_a   1.000
_cell.length_b   1.000
_cell.length_c   1.000
_cell.angle_alpha   90.00
_cell.angle_beta   90.00
_cell.angle_gamma   90.00
#
_symmetry.space_group_name_H-M   'P 1'
#
loop_
_entity.id
_entity.type
_entity.pdbx_description
1 polymer ?
#
loop_
_entity_poly.entity_id
_entity_poly.type
_entity_poly.pdbx_seq_one_letter_code
_entity_poly.pdbx_strand_id
1 'polypeptide(L)'
;MLDEPTNHLDIRHQLDLLELVRDLGITVIAALHSLDLAAAYADTVVVLDAGRIAAAGPPREVLTGELVSAVFEVECTVDTVAGVPRFGFRPRSTTGGPVPGTALP
;
A
#
# COMPACT_ATOMS: atom_id res chain seq x y z
N MET A 1 14.18 -9.57 -10.64
CA MET A 1 12.73 -9.33 -10.67
C MET A 1 12.08 -10.41 -9.83
N LEU A 2 11.40 -10.01 -8.76
CA LEU A 2 10.55 -10.90 -7.97
C LEU A 2 9.11 -10.43 -8.19
N ASP A 3 8.29 -11.31 -8.75
CA ASP A 3 6.86 -11.09 -8.93
C ASP A 3 6.13 -12.00 -7.93
N GLU A 4 5.40 -11.40 -7.00
CA GLU A 4 4.73 -12.10 -5.89
C GLU A 4 5.58 -13.08 -5.03
N PRO A 5 6.74 -12.70 -4.46
CA PRO A 5 7.47 -13.59 -3.55
C PRO A 5 6.73 -13.82 -2.21
N THR A 6 5.66 -13.08 -1.93
CA THR A 6 4.87 -13.12 -0.69
C THR A 6 3.70 -14.10 -0.74
N ASN A 7 3.40 -14.68 -1.91
CA ASN A 7 2.33 -15.66 -2.01
C ASN A 7 2.81 -16.98 -1.40
N HIS A 8 2.13 -17.49 -0.37
CA HIS A 8 2.47 -18.70 0.42
C HIS A 8 3.59 -18.61 1.49
N LEU A 9 4.19 -17.44 1.78
CA LEU A 9 5.20 -17.30 2.85
C LEU A 9 4.65 -16.58 4.09
N ASP A 10 4.91 -17.17 5.26
CA ASP A 10 4.59 -16.65 6.60
C ASP A 10 5.20 -15.24 6.79
N ILE A 11 4.51 -14.34 7.52
CA ILE A 11 4.84 -12.90 7.62
C ILE A 11 6.30 -12.68 8.03
N ARG A 12 6.85 -13.55 8.89
CA ARG A 12 8.26 -13.52 9.29
C ARG A 12 9.22 -13.71 8.10
N HIS A 13 8.97 -14.72 7.27
CA HIS A 13 9.86 -15.02 6.14
C HIS A 13 9.82 -13.94 5.06
N GLN A 14 8.69 -13.24 4.91
CA GLN A 14 8.61 -12.09 4.00
C GLN A 14 9.50 -10.94 4.47
N LEU A 15 9.51 -10.66 5.77
CA LEU A 15 10.36 -9.63 6.37
C LEU A 15 11.83 -10.03 6.31
N ASP A 16 12.17 -11.29 6.66
CA ASP A 16 13.54 -11.81 6.60
C ASP A 16 14.10 -11.76 5.16
N LEU A 17 13.27 -12.04 4.14
CA LEU A 17 13.66 -11.93 2.74
C LEU A 17 13.94 -10.47 2.36
N LEU A 18 13.08 -9.53 2.75
CA LEU A 18 13.27 -8.11 2.46
C LEU A 18 14.51 -7.54 3.17
N GLU A 19 14.79 -7.97 4.40
CA GLU A 19 16.02 -7.63 5.12
C GLU A 19 17.27 -8.20 4.44
N LEU A 20 17.25 -9.49 4.09
CA LEU A 20 18.37 -10.14 3.39
C LEU A 20 18.67 -9.43 2.07
N VAL A 21 17.64 -9.11 1.29
CA VAL A 21 17.73 -8.45 0.00
C VAL A 21 18.25 -7.02 0.11
N ARG A 22 17.89 -6.30 1.19
CA ARG A 22 18.48 -4.99 1.51
C ARG A 22 19.98 -5.11 1.81
N ASP A 23 20.38 -6.12 2.57
CA ASP A 23 21.78 -6.30 2.99
C ASP A 23 22.71 -6.73 1.85
N LEU A 24 22.17 -7.25 0.74
CA LEU A 24 22.93 -7.62 -0.46
C LEU A 24 23.55 -6.41 -1.17
N GLY A 25 23.08 -5.18 -0.93
CA GLY A 25 23.66 -3.96 -1.50
C GLY A 25 23.55 -3.85 -3.03
N ILE A 26 22.64 -4.62 -3.64
CA ILE A 26 22.36 -4.62 -5.08
C ILE A 26 21.08 -3.86 -5.40
N THR A 27 20.90 -3.43 -6.65
CA THR A 27 19.62 -2.86 -7.09
C THR A 27 18.55 -3.94 -7.19
N VAL A 28 17.45 -3.74 -6.47
CA VAL A 28 16.34 -4.69 -6.37
C VAL A 28 15.07 -4.00 -6.85
N ILE A 29 14.32 -4.70 -7.71
CA ILE A 29 12.98 -4.30 -8.11
C ILE A 29 12.04 -5.42 -7.65
N ALA A 30 11.10 -5.06 -6.77
CA ALA A 30 10.11 -5.95 -6.19
C ALA A 30 8.71 -5.36 -6.39
N ALA A 31 7.75 -6.19 -6.80
CA ALA A 31 6.34 -5.86 -6.79
C ALA A 31 5.75 -6.25 -5.42
N LEU A 32 5.25 -5.27 -4.67
CA LEU A 32 4.69 -5.48 -3.33
C LEU A 32 3.19 -5.18 -3.34
N HIS A 33 2.41 -6.08 -2.74
CA HIS A 33 0.95 -5.92 -2.56
C HIS A 33 0.57 -5.15 -1.28
N SER A 34 1.55 -4.89 -0.39
CA SER A 34 1.35 -4.15 0.85
C SER A 34 2.02 -2.78 0.76
N LEU A 35 1.21 -1.73 0.83
CA LEU A 35 1.68 -0.34 0.89
C LEU A 35 2.49 -0.06 2.16
N ASP A 36 2.18 -0.73 3.27
CA ASP A 36 2.96 -0.63 4.51
C ASP A 36 4.37 -1.20 4.32
N LEU A 37 4.52 -2.35 3.65
CA LEU A 37 5.83 -2.93 3.35
C LEU A 37 6.62 -2.04 2.38
N ALA A 38 5.97 -1.52 1.34
CA ALA A 38 6.60 -0.58 0.41
C ALA A 38 7.09 0.68 1.15
N ALA A 39 6.29 1.24 2.06
CA ALA A 39 6.67 2.42 2.83
C ALA A 39 7.78 2.17 3.86
N ALA A 40 7.89 0.95 4.40
CA ALA A 40 8.91 0.59 5.38
C ALA A 40 10.24 0.17 4.74
N TYR A 41 10.20 -0.52 3.59
CA TYR A 41 11.36 -1.21 3.04
C TYR A 41 11.91 -0.59 1.75
N ALA A 42 11.09 0.08 0.94
CA ALA A 42 11.53 0.61 -0.35
C ALA A 42 12.20 1.98 -0.21
N ASP A 43 13.30 2.18 -0.94
CA ASP A 43 13.92 3.51 -1.08
C ASP A 43 13.18 4.36 -2.11
N THR A 44 12.57 3.72 -3.11
CA THR A 44 11.80 4.36 -4.17
C THR A 44 10.60 3.49 -4.52
N VAL A 45 9.44 4.12 -4.66
CA VAL A 45 8.18 3.49 -5.03
C VAL A 45 7.73 4.05 -6.37
N VAL A 46 7.26 3.16 -7.24
CA VAL A 46 6.60 3.50 -8.50
C VAL A 46 5.16 3.02 -8.40
N VAL A 47 4.22 3.96 -8.51
CA VAL A 47 2.78 3.67 -8.50
C VAL A 47 2.30 3.62 -9.95
N LEU A 48 1.61 2.54 -10.29
CA LEU A 48 1.03 2.32 -11.60
C LEU A 48 -0.49 2.46 -11.54
N ASP A 49 -1.07 3.17 -12.50
CA ASP A 49 -2.51 3.29 -12.73
C ASP A 49 -2.81 3.03 -14.21
N ALA A 50 -3.73 2.11 -14.50
CA ALA A 50 -4.11 1.70 -15.85
C ALA A 50 -2.91 1.44 -16.81
N GLY A 51 -1.83 0.84 -16.29
CA GLY A 51 -0.61 0.54 -17.06
C GLY A 51 0.31 1.73 -17.32
N ARG A 52 0.08 2.88 -16.68
CA ARG A 52 0.93 4.07 -16.73
C ARG A 52 1.50 4.40 -15.37
N ILE A 53 2.66 5.06 -15.35
CA ILE A 53 3.25 5.56 -14.09
C ILE A 53 2.41 6.76 -13.62
N ALA A 54 1.73 6.59 -12.49
CA ALA A 54 1.01 7.66 -11.81
C ALA A 54 1.96 8.55 -11.01
N ALA A 55 2.94 7.94 -10.33
CA ALA A 55 3.98 8.64 -9.59
C ALA A 55 5.21 7.75 -9.36
N ALA A 56 6.38 8.35 -9.17
CA ALA A 56 7.63 7.67 -8.86
C ALA A 56 8.52 8.54 -7.96
N GLY A 57 9.13 7.95 -6.93
CA GLY A 57 9.92 8.70 -5.95
C GLY A 57 9.96 8.05 -4.57
N PRO A 58 10.46 8.77 -3.54
CA PRO A 58 10.52 8.26 -2.17
C PRO A 58 9.10 7.91 -1.65
N PRO A 59 8.94 6.81 -0.87
CA PRO A 59 7.63 6.40 -0.39
C PRO A 59 6.87 7.51 0.37
N ARG A 60 7.58 8.35 1.12
CA ARG A 60 6.99 9.47 1.88
C ARG A 60 6.42 10.60 1.00
N GLU A 61 6.94 10.74 -0.21
CA GLU A 61 6.49 11.77 -1.16
C GLU A 61 5.42 11.23 -2.10
N VAL A 62 5.52 9.94 -2.45
CA VAL A 62 4.62 9.30 -3.41
C VAL A 62 3.37 8.72 -2.76
N LEU A 63 3.50 8.00 -1.64
CA LEU A 63 2.39 7.29 -1.02
C LEU A 63 1.55 8.24 -0.14
N THR A 64 0.90 9.20 -0.79
CA THR A 64 -0.06 10.10 -0.14
C THR A 64 -1.44 9.47 -0.14
N GLY A 65 -2.26 9.82 0.86
CA GLY A 65 -3.64 9.33 0.95
C GLY A 65 -4.46 9.71 -0.30
N GLU A 66 -4.20 10.87 -0.88
CA GLU A 66 -4.84 11.34 -2.12
C GLU A 66 -4.47 10.47 -3.33
N LEU A 67 -3.18 10.21 -3.56
CA LEU A 67 -2.74 9.37 -4.67
C LEU A 67 -3.26 7.95 -4.52
N VAL A 68 -3.14 7.38 -3.32
CA VAL A 68 -3.59 6.01 -3.05
C VAL A 68 -5.11 5.91 -3.19
N SER A 69 -5.87 6.90 -2.72
CA SER A 69 -7.32 6.93 -2.91
C SER A 69 -7.73 7.00 -4.38
N ALA A 70 -6.99 7.76 -5.19
CA ALA A 70 -7.25 7.91 -6.61
C ALA A 70 -6.94 6.62 -7.39
N VAL A 71 -5.77 6.02 -7.16
CA VAL A 71 -5.29 4.85 -7.91
C VAL A 71 -6.02 3.56 -7.50
N PHE A 72 -6.32 3.39 -6.22
CA PHE A 72 -6.99 2.18 -5.72
C PHE A 72 -8.51 2.33 -5.58
N GLU A 73 -9.07 3.50 -5.94
CA GLU A 73 -10.51 3.80 -5.84
C GLU A 73 -11.11 3.56 -4.45
N VAL A 74 -10.33 3.79 -3.39
CA VAL A 74 -10.70 3.65 -1.98
C VAL A 74 -10.63 4.99 -1.25
N GLU A 75 -11.22 5.10 -0.06
CA GLU A 75 -10.86 6.16 0.88
C GLU A 75 -9.61 5.72 1.66
N CYS A 76 -8.49 6.37 1.42
CA CYS A 76 -7.23 6.09 2.10
C CYS A 76 -6.87 7.18 3.12
N THR A 77 -6.60 6.76 4.35
CA THR A 77 -6.01 7.61 5.40
C THR A 77 -4.57 7.20 5.63
N VAL A 78 -3.68 8.18 5.78
CA VAL A 78 -2.26 7.94 6.08
C VAL A 78 -1.96 8.44 7.47
N ASP A 79 -1.58 7.51 8.35
CA ASP A 79 -1.08 7.80 9.68
C ASP A 79 0.43 7.53 9.75
N THR A 80 1.14 8.15 10.69
CA THR A 80 2.56 7.85 10.93
C THR A 80 2.71 7.14 12.26
N VAL A 81 3.21 5.91 12.24
CA VAL A 81 3.48 5.11 13.44
C VAL A 81 4.95 4.78 13.48
N ALA A 82 5.64 5.19 14.56
CA ALA A 82 7.09 5.03 14.71
C ALA A 82 7.93 5.58 13.52
N GLY A 83 7.46 6.67 12.88
CA GLY A 83 8.14 7.30 11.74
C GLY A 83 7.92 6.61 10.39
N VAL A 84 7.08 5.57 10.35
CA VAL A 84 6.72 4.84 9.13
C VAL A 84 5.26 5.12 8.76
N PRO A 85 4.95 5.43 7.48
CA PRO A 85 3.59 5.58 7.00
C PRO A 85 2.78 4.29 7.18
N ARG A 86 1.54 4.43 7.65
CA ARG A 86 0.54 3.36 7.78
C ARG A 86 -0.71 3.75 7.03
N PHE A 87 -1.23 2.82 6.24
CA PHE A 87 -2.36 3.07 5.37
C PHE A 87 -3.63 2.41 5.91
N GLY A 88 -4.62 3.23 6.22
CA GLY A 88 -5.99 2.79 6.48
C GLY A 88 -6.81 2.86 5.21
N PHE A 89 -7.62 1.84 4.95
CA PHE A 89 -8.51 1.79 3.78
C PHE A 89 -9.95 1.65 4.21
N ARG A 90 -10.83 2.43 3.59
CA ARG A 90 -12.28 2.28 3.67
C ARG A 90 -12.87 2.19 2.26
N PRO A 91 -13.93 1.39 2.06
CA PRO A 91 -14.66 1.43 0.78
C PRO A 91 -15.18 2.84 0.53
N ARG A 92 -15.07 3.33 -0.70
CA ARG A 92 -15.72 4.60 -1.06
C ARG A 92 -17.22 4.40 -0.90
N SER A 93 -17.84 5.25 -0.08
CA SER A 93 -19.29 5.24 0.09
C SER A 93 -19.96 5.59 -1.25
N THR A 94 -20.51 4.60 -1.95
CA THR A 94 -21.52 4.89 -2.98
C THR A 94 -22.78 5.34 -2.26
N THR A 95 -22.97 6.66 -2.08
CA THR A 95 -24.26 7.18 -1.62
C THR A 95 -25.34 6.80 -2.64
N GLY A 96 -26.24 5.88 -2.25
CA GLY A 96 -27.35 5.45 -3.08
C GLY A 96 -28.21 4.35 -2.47
N GLY A 97 -28.82 4.59 -1.30
CA GLY A 97 -29.89 3.75 -0.77
C GLY A 97 -30.57 4.40 0.45
N PRO A 98 -31.91 4.57 0.48
CA PRO A 98 -32.59 5.18 1.60
C PRO A 98 -32.53 4.24 2.80
N VAL A 99 -32.13 4.77 3.97
CA VAL A 99 -32.31 4.10 5.25
C VAL A 99 -33.81 3.82 5.46
N PRO A 100 -34.27 2.56 5.51
CA PRO A 100 -35.63 2.27 5.92
C PRO A 100 -35.69 2.55 7.41
N GLY A 101 -36.48 3.57 7.77
CA GLY A 101 -36.82 3.83 9.15
C GLY A 101 -37.65 2.70 9.75
N THR A 102 -37.53 2.59 11.07
CA THR A 102 -38.53 2.12 12.05
C THR A 102 -38.69 0.61 12.24
N ALA A 103 -38.38 0.12 13.44
CA ALA A 103 -39.41 -0.28 14.42
C ALA A 103 -38.74 -0.74 15.73
N LEU A 104 -38.86 0.06 16.80
CA LEU A 104 -38.76 -0.41 18.18
C LEU A 104 -40.21 -0.72 18.64
N PRO A 105 -40.45 -1.86 19.30
CA PRO A 105 -41.74 -2.17 19.93
C PRO A 105 -41.98 -1.35 21.21
#